data_AF-A0A516P223-F1
#
_entry.id   AF-A0A516P223-F1
#
_cell.length_a   1.000
_cell.length_b   1.000
_cell.length_c   1.000
_cell.angle_alpha   90.00
_cell.angle_beta   90.00
_cell.angle_gamma   90.00
#
_symmetry.space_group_name_H-M   'P 1'
#
loop_
_entity.id
_entity.type
_entity.pdbx_description
1 polymer ?
#
loop_
_entity_poly.entity_id
_entity_poly.type
_entity_poly.pdbx_seq_one_letter_code
_entity_poly.pdbx_strand_id
1 'polypeptide(L)'
;MKKLLLIFLFISAFAFGQEKTLYKAVSYDNLIELYNQKLKVNNEDLTGNIERCKYIIETAKQENDDNTEQAFTLFLKGLQEAKFTTDKNLPFISVYQDPTSYNFYDSQNKFVGRVYKEKFEEQIAINGDNTETYMSNYFYLSQD
;
A
#
# COMPACT_ATOMS: atom_id res chain seq x y z
N MET A 1 36.38 18.81 30.87
CA MET A 1 35.70 18.92 29.56
C MET A 1 35.23 17.58 28.98
N LYS A 2 35.89 16.43 29.21
CA LYS A 2 35.45 15.12 28.65
C LYS A 2 34.14 14.55 29.24
N LYS A 3 33.80 14.87 30.49
CA LYS A 3 32.58 14.34 31.17
C LYS A 3 31.26 14.98 30.69
N LEU A 4 31.30 16.23 30.23
CA LEU A 4 30.11 16.94 29.70
C LEU A 4 29.71 16.46 28.30
N LEU A 5 30.69 16.04 27.49
CA LEU A 5 30.45 15.57 26.11
C LEU A 5 29.70 14.22 26.08
N LEU A 6 29.97 13.34 27.05
CA LEU A 6 29.29 12.05 27.21
C LEU A 6 27.82 12.22 27.60
N ILE A 7 27.51 13.17 28.48
CA ILE A 7 26.12 13.46 28.86
C ILE A 7 25.33 14.03 27.68
N PHE A 8 25.96 14.89 26.86
CA PHE A 8 25.34 15.45 25.66
C PHE A 8 25.02 14.36 24.62
N LEU A 9 25.94 13.39 24.43
CA LEU A 9 25.75 12.25 23.53
C LEU A 9 24.64 11.29 24.00
N PHE A 10 24.50 11.09 25.32
CA PHE A 10 23.42 10.27 25.87
C PHE A 10 22.05 10.96 25.76
N ILE A 11 21.96 12.28 25.93
CA ILE A 11 20.70 13.02 25.80
C ILE A 11 20.29 13.13 24.32
N SER A 12 21.24 13.27 23.38
CA SER A 12 20.94 13.29 21.95
C SER A 12 20.43 11.96 21.40
N ALA A 13 20.74 10.84 22.06
CA ALA A 13 20.23 9.51 21.67
C ALA A 13 18.76 9.28 22.08
N PHE A 14 18.26 10.01 23.08
CA PHE A 14 16.85 9.90 23.52
C PHE A 14 15.90 10.84 22.76
N ALA A 15 16.42 11.82 22.01
CA ALA A 15 15.61 12.87 21.41
C ALA A 15 15.19 12.62 19.96
N PHE A 16 15.72 11.60 19.27
CA PHE A 16 15.44 11.39 17.84
C PHE A 16 15.32 9.92 17.47
N GLY A 17 14.08 9.43 17.54
CA GLY A 17 13.69 8.14 17.01
C GLY A 17 12.26 7.83 17.41
N GLN A 18 11.28 8.55 16.86
CA GLN A 18 9.95 7.94 16.79
C GLN A 18 10.11 6.71 15.87
N GLU A 19 10.26 5.55 16.50
CA GLU A 19 10.43 4.29 15.80
C GLU A 19 9.09 3.97 15.12
N LYS A 20 9.07 4.08 13.79
CA LYS A 20 7.89 3.75 12.99
C LYS A 20 7.57 2.29 13.20
N THR A 21 6.43 1.99 13.80
CA THR A 21 6.02 0.61 14.04
C THR A 21 5.30 0.09 12.80
N LEU A 22 5.83 -0.95 12.16
CA LEU A 22 5.14 -1.58 11.03
C LEU A 22 3.83 -2.18 11.54
N TYR A 23 2.71 -1.70 11.00
CA TYR A 23 1.37 -2.14 11.37
C TYR A 23 0.86 -3.21 10.40
N LYS A 24 0.98 -2.96 9.09
CA LYS A 24 0.55 -3.89 8.04
C LYS A 24 1.51 -3.84 6.85
N ALA A 25 1.73 -4.99 6.22
CA ALA A 25 2.27 -5.08 4.88
C ALA A 25 1.26 -5.79 3.98
N VAL A 26 0.93 -5.19 2.84
CA VAL A 26 0.18 -5.86 1.76
C VAL A 26 1.20 -6.29 0.74
N SER A 27 1.33 -7.60 0.53
CA SER A 27 2.28 -8.17 -0.43
C SER A 27 1.76 -8.11 -1.88
N TYR A 28 2.65 -8.39 -2.83
CA TYR A 28 2.24 -8.60 -4.23
C TYR A 28 1.28 -9.78 -4.38
N ASP A 29 1.46 -10.87 -3.62
CA ASP A 29 0.53 -12.00 -3.64
C ASP A 29 -0.87 -11.59 -3.15
N ASN A 30 -0.95 -10.80 -2.07
CA ASN A 30 -2.25 -10.31 -1.58
C ASN A 30 -2.95 -9.41 -2.62
N LEU A 31 -2.19 -8.58 -3.35
CA LEU A 31 -2.73 -7.76 -4.43
C LEU A 31 -3.29 -8.64 -5.57
N ILE A 32 -2.54 -9.66 -5.99
CA ILE A 32 -2.94 -10.59 -7.05
C ILE A 32 -4.20 -11.38 -6.65
N GLU A 33 -4.24 -11.88 -5.41
CA GLU A 33 -5.40 -12.57 -4.85
C GLU A 33 -6.64 -11.66 -4.85
N LEU A 34 -6.49 -10.41 -4.38
CA LEU A 34 -7.59 -9.44 -4.39
C LEU A 34 -8.08 -9.17 -5.82
N TYR A 35 -7.17 -8.94 -6.77
CA TYR A 35 -7.51 -8.73 -8.18
C TYR A 35 -8.31 -9.90 -8.75
N ASN A 36 -7.81 -11.13 -8.56
CA ASN A 36 -8.47 -12.35 -9.04
C ASN A 36 -9.84 -12.56 -8.39
N GLN A 37 -9.93 -12.32 -7.07
CA GLN A 37 -11.18 -12.45 -6.34
C GLN A 37 -12.24 -11.45 -6.85
N LYS A 38 -11.86 -10.18 -7.04
CA LYS A 38 -12.79 -9.13 -7.49
C LYS A 38 -13.29 -9.37 -8.90
N LEU A 39 -12.43 -9.91 -9.77
CA LEU A 39 -12.81 -10.26 -11.15
C LEU A 39 -13.37 -11.67 -11.31
N LYS A 40 -13.44 -12.45 -10.23
CA LYS A 40 -13.87 -13.87 -10.23
C LYS A 40 -13.10 -14.70 -11.25
N VAL A 41 -11.80 -14.44 -11.35
CA VAL A 41 -10.88 -15.11 -12.26
C VAL A 41 -10.30 -16.33 -11.57
N ASN A 42 -10.44 -17.50 -12.19
CA ASN A 42 -9.88 -18.76 -11.71
C ASN A 42 -8.77 -19.21 -12.66
N ASN A 43 -7.58 -19.52 -12.12
CA ASN A 43 -6.45 -20.13 -12.84
C ASN A 43 -5.81 -19.27 -13.94
N GLU A 44 -5.98 -17.95 -13.93
CA GLU A 44 -5.23 -17.06 -14.83
C GLU A 44 -3.85 -16.79 -14.26
N ASP A 45 -2.82 -16.87 -15.11
CA ASP A 45 -1.47 -16.53 -14.71
C ASP A 45 -1.27 -15.00 -14.64
N LEU A 46 -0.14 -14.56 -14.09
CA LEU A 46 0.16 -13.15 -13.93
C LEU A 46 0.22 -12.39 -15.27
N THR A 47 0.60 -13.05 -16.37
CA THR A 47 0.63 -12.41 -17.69
C THR A 47 -0.79 -12.18 -18.21
N GLY A 48 -1.66 -13.18 -18.08
CA GLY A 48 -3.09 -13.03 -18.40
C GLY A 48 -3.74 -11.92 -17.59
N ASN A 49 -3.48 -11.88 -16.29
CA ASN A 49 -3.98 -10.81 -15.41
C ASN A 49 -3.54 -9.41 -15.88
N ILE A 50 -2.28 -9.25 -16.29
CA ILE A 50 -1.77 -7.97 -16.82
C ILE A 50 -2.50 -7.58 -18.10
N GLU A 51 -2.69 -8.51 -19.04
CA GLU A 51 -3.39 -8.21 -20.30
C GLU A 51 -4.87 -7.91 -20.08
N ARG A 52 -5.55 -8.65 -19.20
CA ARG A 52 -6.92 -8.35 -18.76
C ARG A 52 -7.01 -6.95 -18.15
N CYS A 53 -6.07 -6.61 -17.27
CA CYS A 53 -6.05 -5.30 -16.61
C CYS A 53 -5.90 -4.17 -17.64
N LYS A 54 -5.02 -4.33 -18.63
CA LYS A 54 -4.88 -3.37 -19.74
C LYS A 54 -6.15 -3.23 -20.56
N TYR A 55 -6.81 -4.36 -20.87
CA TYR A 55 -8.07 -4.36 -21.61
C TYR A 55 -9.16 -3.58 -20.86
N ILE A 56 -9.32 -3.81 -19.55
CA ILE A 56 -10.30 -3.09 -18.72
C ILE A 56 -10.02 -1.59 -18.70
N ILE A 57 -8.76 -1.18 -18.57
CA ILE A 57 -8.37 0.25 -18.61
C ILE A 57 -8.74 0.87 -19.96
N GLU A 58 -8.47 0.19 -21.06
CA GLU A 58 -8.78 0.70 -22.39
C GLU A 58 -10.29 0.83 -22.62
N THR A 59 -11.08 -0.15 -22.17
CA THR A 59 -12.55 -0.06 -22.20
C THR A 59 -13.06 1.09 -21.34
N ALA A 60 -12.54 1.25 -20.12
CA ALA A 60 -12.94 2.34 -19.22
C ALA A 60 -12.67 3.72 -19.84
N LYS A 61 -11.52 3.90 -20.51
CA LYS A 61 -11.21 5.12 -21.26
C LYS A 61 -12.20 5.41 -22.38
N GLN A 62 -12.58 4.38 -23.15
CA GLN A 62 -13.54 4.53 -24.24
C GLN A 62 -14.94 4.88 -23.71
N GLU A 63 -15.29 4.40 -22.52
CA GLU A 63 -16.56 4.64 -21.86
C GLU A 63 -16.58 5.91 -20.98
N ASN A 64 -15.43 6.58 -20.79
CA ASN A 64 -15.23 7.69 -19.84
C ASN A 64 -15.55 7.31 -18.38
N ASP A 65 -15.19 6.08 -17.98
CA ASP A 65 -15.27 5.62 -16.59
C ASP A 65 -13.93 5.85 -15.86
N ASP A 66 -13.72 7.09 -15.43
CA ASP A 66 -12.49 7.53 -14.76
C ASP A 66 -12.17 6.72 -13.49
N ASN A 67 -13.20 6.30 -12.75
CA ASN A 67 -13.02 5.55 -11.51
C ASN A 67 -12.43 4.18 -11.79
N THR A 68 -12.99 3.48 -12.78
CA THR A 68 -12.47 2.17 -13.21
C THR A 68 -11.08 2.33 -13.83
N GLU A 69 -10.85 3.34 -14.67
CA GLU A 69 -9.52 3.61 -15.23
C GLU A 69 -8.47 3.76 -14.14
N GLN A 70 -8.71 4.63 -13.16
CA GLN A 70 -7.76 4.90 -12.08
C GLN A 70 -7.51 3.66 -11.23
N ALA A 71 -8.58 2.97 -10.80
CA ALA A 71 -8.48 1.78 -9.96
C ALA A 71 -7.65 0.69 -10.64
N PHE A 72 -7.94 0.42 -11.91
CA PHE A 72 -7.21 -0.60 -12.67
C PHE A 72 -5.80 -0.16 -13.06
N THR A 73 -5.53 1.14 -13.21
CA THR A 73 -4.17 1.64 -13.42
C THR A 73 -3.27 1.32 -12.22
N LEU A 74 -3.80 1.46 -11.00
CA LEU A 74 -3.05 1.10 -9.79
C LEU A 74 -2.84 -0.41 -9.66
N PHE A 75 -3.85 -1.22 -9.97
CA PHE A 75 -3.68 -2.67 -10.08
C PHE A 75 -2.63 -3.05 -11.13
N LEU A 76 -2.67 -2.43 -12.31
CA LEU A 76 -1.72 -2.69 -13.39
C LEU A 76 -0.28 -2.42 -12.94
N LYS A 77 -0.04 -1.30 -12.24
CA LYS A 77 1.28 -0.99 -11.67
C LYS A 77 1.76 -2.12 -10.76
N GLY A 78 0.95 -2.53 -9.79
CA GLY A 78 1.35 -3.58 -8.84
C GLY A 78 1.51 -4.96 -9.50
N LEU A 79 0.67 -5.32 -10.47
CA LEU A 79 0.82 -6.56 -11.25
C LEU A 79 2.10 -6.56 -12.10
N GLN A 80 2.44 -5.42 -12.71
CA GLN A 80 3.68 -5.26 -13.47
C GLN A 80 4.92 -5.36 -12.57
N GLU A 81 4.90 -4.71 -11.40
CA GLU A 81 5.99 -4.85 -10.42
C GLU A 81 6.13 -6.31 -9.97
N ALA A 82 5.02 -6.98 -9.64
CA ALA A 82 5.01 -8.40 -9.25
C ALA A 82 5.61 -9.33 -10.31
N LYS A 83 5.55 -8.96 -11.59
CA LYS A 83 6.14 -9.74 -12.70
C LYS A 83 7.67 -9.72 -12.66
N PHE A 84 8.27 -8.62 -12.19
CA PHE A 84 9.72 -8.47 -12.11
C PHE A 84 10.29 -8.86 -10.75
N THR A 85 9.44 -8.97 -9.74
CA THR A 85 9.82 -9.40 -8.40
C THR A 85 9.92 -10.92 -8.30
N THR A 86 11.04 -11.43 -7.80
CA THR A 86 11.27 -12.87 -7.60
C THR A 86 10.51 -13.44 -6.40
N ASP A 87 10.31 -12.63 -5.35
CA ASP A 87 9.54 -12.99 -4.15
C ASP A 87 8.27 -12.14 -4.03
N LYS A 88 7.12 -12.75 -4.29
CA LYS A 88 5.82 -12.06 -4.26
C LYS A 88 5.29 -11.81 -2.85
N ASN A 89 5.95 -12.33 -1.82
CA ASN A 89 5.66 -11.98 -0.43
C ASN A 89 6.22 -10.60 -0.04
N LEU A 90 7.04 -9.98 -0.89
CA LEU A 90 7.54 -8.64 -0.65
C LEU A 90 6.39 -7.61 -0.61
N PRO A 91 6.48 -6.58 0.24
CA PRO A 91 5.44 -5.57 0.36
C PRO A 91 5.27 -4.76 -0.91
N PHE A 92 4.05 -4.74 -1.45
CA PHE A 92 3.61 -3.71 -2.39
C PHE A 92 3.23 -2.42 -1.66
N ILE A 93 2.62 -2.54 -0.47
CA ILE A 93 2.30 -1.43 0.42
C ILE A 93 2.79 -1.77 1.81
N SER A 94 3.41 -0.79 2.46
CA SER A 94 3.71 -0.84 3.90
C SER A 94 2.95 0.25 4.63
N VAL A 95 2.32 -0.11 5.75
CA VAL A 95 1.58 0.81 6.61
C VAL A 95 2.26 0.83 7.97
N TYR A 96 2.73 2.01 8.35
CA TYR A 96 3.35 2.24 9.65
C TYR A 96 2.38 3.02 10.54
N GLN A 97 2.29 2.61 11.80
CA GLN A 97 1.50 3.30 12.80
C GLN A 97 2.39 4.28 13.57
N ASP A 98 1.90 5.51 13.66
CA ASP A 98 2.37 6.56 14.56
C ASP A 98 1.28 6.81 15.64
N PRO A 99 1.55 7.57 16.72
CA PRO A 99 0.58 7.78 17.80
C PRO A 99 -0.80 8.30 17.35
N THR A 100 -0.85 9.07 16.26
CA THR A 100 -2.06 9.76 15.78
C THR A 100 -2.49 9.39 14.36
N SER A 101 -1.75 8.52 13.66
CA SER A 101 -2.02 8.23 12.24
C SER A 101 -1.45 6.90 11.77
N TYR A 102 -1.93 6.47 10.60
CA TYR A 102 -1.36 5.40 9.80
C TYR A 102 -0.77 6.00 8.53
N ASN A 103 0.52 5.75 8.29
CA ASN A 103 1.28 6.27 7.16
C ASN A 103 1.49 5.18 6.13
N PHE A 104 1.09 5.44 4.90
CA PHE A 104 1.17 4.52 3.77
C PHE A 104 2.43 4.80 2.96
N TYR A 105 3.11 3.72 2.59
CA TYR A 105 4.31 3.72 1.78
C TYR A 105 4.17 2.75 0.61
N ASP A 106 4.72 3.12 -0.53
CA ASP A 106 4.74 2.27 -1.72
C ASP A 106 5.81 1.16 -1.63
N SER A 107 5.91 0.34 -2.68
CA SER A 107 6.87 -0.76 -2.80
C SER A 107 8.34 -0.31 -2.79
N GLN A 108 8.60 0.98 -3.03
CA GLN A 108 9.92 1.60 -2.94
C GLN A 108 10.15 2.27 -1.58
N ASN A 109 9.24 2.04 -0.62
CA ASN A 109 9.23 2.67 0.69
C ASN A 109 9.16 4.21 0.63
N LYS A 110 8.52 4.76 -0.39
CA LYS A 110 8.23 6.20 -0.49
C LYS A 110 6.89 6.50 0.16
N PHE A 111 6.85 7.57 0.94
CA PHE A 111 5.61 8.02 1.59
C PHE A 111 4.59 8.42 0.53
N VAL A 112 3.40 7.83 0.60
CA VAL A 112 2.26 8.14 -0.27
C VAL A 112 1.30 9.08 0.44
N GLY A 113 0.91 8.74 1.67
CA GLY A 113 -0.07 9.55 2.40
C GLY A 113 -0.30 9.07 3.83
N ARG A 114 -1.15 9.80 4.54
CA ARG A 114 -1.52 9.48 5.93
C ARG A 114 -3.03 9.46 6.10
N VAL A 115 -3.51 8.57 6.96
CA VAL A 115 -4.88 8.57 7.46
C VAL A 115 -4.85 8.76 8.97
N TYR A 116 -5.67 9.68 9.49
CA TYR A 116 -5.79 9.88 10.94
C TYR A 116 -6.31 8.62 11.62
N LYS A 117 -5.75 8.32 12.81
CA LYS A 117 -5.96 7.07 13.53
C LYS A 117 -7.45 6.74 13.71
N GLU A 118 -8.22 7.70 14.23
CA GLU A 118 -9.66 7.53 14.47
C GLU A 118 -10.42 7.14 13.19
N LYS A 119 -10.16 7.85 12.09
CA LYS A 119 -10.80 7.58 10.79
C LYS A 119 -10.41 6.21 10.25
N PHE A 120 -9.15 5.82 10.37
CA PHE A 120 -8.70 4.54 9.85
C PHE A 120 -9.21 3.36 10.69
N GLU A 121 -9.24 3.51 12.02
CA GLU A 121 -9.78 2.50 12.93
C GLU A 121 -11.29 2.31 12.75
N GLU A 122 -12.03 3.40 12.49
CA GLU A 122 -13.44 3.32 12.10
C GLU A 122 -13.63 2.51 10.81
N GLN A 123 -12.82 2.79 9.77
CA GLN A 123 -12.88 2.03 8.52
C GLN A 123 -12.54 0.55 8.70
N ILE A 124 -11.55 0.23 9.54
CA ILE A 124 -11.23 -1.16 9.90
C ILE A 124 -12.40 -1.82 10.62
N ALA A 125 -13.09 -1.10 11.51
CA ALA A 125 -14.26 -1.63 12.22
C ALA A 125 -15.45 -1.90 11.27
N ILE A 126 -15.64 -1.07 10.24
CA ILE A 126 -16.76 -1.21 9.28
C ILE A 126 -16.45 -2.24 8.18
N ASN A 127 -15.27 -2.15 7.56
CA ASN A 127 -14.89 -2.92 6.36
C ASN A 127 -14.04 -4.16 6.69
N GLY A 128 -13.57 -4.27 7.93
CA GLY A 128 -12.67 -5.33 8.39
C GLY A 128 -11.18 -5.02 8.19
N ASP A 129 -10.33 -5.67 8.98
CA ASP A 129 -8.86 -5.66 8.84
C ASP A 129 -8.42 -6.66 7.75
N ASN A 130 -8.64 -6.30 6.48
CA ASN A 130 -8.34 -7.14 5.33
C ASN A 130 -7.63 -6.36 4.23
N THR A 131 -7.03 -7.06 3.26
CA THR A 131 -6.27 -6.48 2.14
C THR A 131 -7.05 -5.39 1.40
N GLU A 132 -8.34 -5.57 1.19
CA GLU A 132 -9.19 -4.60 0.48
C GLU A 132 -9.22 -3.25 1.21
N THR A 133 -9.41 -3.24 2.54
CA THR A 133 -9.41 -1.99 3.33
C THR A 133 -8.13 -1.18 3.16
N TYR A 134 -6.96 -1.84 3.18
CA TYR A 134 -5.67 -1.16 2.99
C TYR A 134 -5.48 -0.69 1.55
N MET A 135 -5.84 -1.52 0.57
CA MET A 135 -5.74 -1.19 -0.85
C MET A 135 -6.64 -0.01 -1.24
N SER A 136 -7.88 0.03 -0.73
CA SER A 136 -8.81 1.14 -0.98
C SER A 136 -8.31 2.47 -0.41
N ASN A 137 -7.73 2.44 0.80
CA ASN A 137 -7.13 3.65 1.38
C ASN A 137 -5.89 4.09 0.62
N TYR A 138 -5.01 3.16 0.27
CA TYR A 138 -3.84 3.45 -0.53
C TYR A 138 -4.21 4.04 -1.89
N PHE A 139 -5.25 3.49 -2.54
CA PHE A 139 -5.77 4.02 -3.80
C PHE A 139 -6.25 5.46 -3.66
N TYR A 140 -7.09 5.74 -2.66
CA TYR A 140 -7.57 7.10 -2.39
C TYR A 140 -6.42 8.09 -2.16
N LEU A 141 -5.40 7.69 -1.39
CA LEU A 141 -4.22 8.51 -1.13
C LEU A 141 -3.30 8.69 -2.34
N SER A 142 -3.38 7.83 -3.35
CA SER A 142 -2.53 7.88 -4.55
C SER A 142 -3.13 8.74 -5.67
N GLN A 143 -4.36 9.23 -5.49
CA GLN A 143 -5.04 10.11 -6.44
C GLN A 143 -4.76 11.60 -6.18
N ASP A 144 -4.31 11.95 -4.98
CA ASP A 144 -3.96 13.31 -4.54
C ASP A 144 -2.51 13.67 -4.93
#